data_AF-A0A816ZQK0-F1
#
_entry.id   AF-A0A816ZQK0-F1
#
_cell.length_a   1.000
_cell.length_b   1.000
_cell.length_c   1.000
_cell.angle_alpha   90.00
_cell.angle_beta   90.00
_cell.angle_gamma   90.00
#
_symmetry.space_group_name_H-M   'P 1'
#
loop_
_entity.id
_entity.type
_entity.pdbx_description
1 polymer ?
#
loop_
_entity_poly.entity_id
_entity_poly.type
_entity_poly.pdbx_seq_one_letter_code
_entity_poly.pdbx_strand_id
1 'polypeptide(L)'
;MTVRVVSYNILVPIYADRPEIYSKCRPEFLKTDHRWNLIRSQLEQEVHHHENTIICLQELSLTLLPELELFFRHLDYTLFHHLYGKRHNDFMGTGIAIPASM
;
A
#
# COMPACT_ATOMS: atom_id res chain seq x y z
N MET A 1 -25.18 -3.91 -9.15
CA MET A 1 -23.97 -3.09 -8.92
C MET A 1 -22.76 -3.97 -9.10
N THR A 2 -21.78 -3.51 -9.87
CA THR A 2 -20.52 -4.23 -10.08
C THR A 2 -19.52 -3.72 -9.07
N VAL A 3 -18.83 -4.63 -8.37
CA VAL A 3 -17.75 -4.30 -7.44
C VAL A 3 -16.43 -4.66 -8.09
N ARG A 4 -15.46 -3.74 -8.07
CA ARG A 4 -14.08 -4.00 -8.47
C ARG A 4 -13.25 -4.32 -7.24
N VAL A 5 -12.42 -5.35 -7.32
CA VAL A 5 -11.49 -5.69 -6.25
C VAL A 5 -10.06 -5.64 -6.80
N VAL A 6 -9.24 -4.80 -6.20
CA VAL A 6 -7.81 -4.68 -6.50
C VAL A 6 -7.05 -5.38 -5.38
N SER A 7 -6.07 -6.22 -5.74
CA SER A 7 -5.15 -6.82 -4.78
C SER A 7 -3.73 -6.40 -5.14
N TYR A 8 -3.01 -5.80 -4.19
CA TYR A 8 -1.66 -5.31 -4.44
C TYR A 8 -0.74 -5.49 -3.23
N ASN A 9 0.35 -6.23 -3.43
CA ASN A 9 1.45 -6.31 -2.49
C ASN A 9 2.40 -5.12 -2.73
N ILE A 10 2.54 -4.24 -1.74
CA ILE A 10 3.27 -2.97 -1.88
C ILE A 10 4.74 -3.03 -1.47
N LEU A 11 5.25 -4.23 -1.13
CA LEU A 11 6.61 -4.50 -0.66
C LEU A 11 7.03 -3.64 0.54
N VAL A 12 7.06 -4.27 1.71
CA VAL A 12 7.41 -3.58 2.96
C VAL A 12 8.80 -2.92 2.87
N PRO A 13 9.00 -1.67 3.33
CA PRO A 13 10.24 -0.92 3.15
C PRO A 13 11.52 -1.67 3.54
N ILE A 14 11.50 -2.37 4.67
CA ILE A 14 12.65 -3.13 5.18
C ILE A 14 13.09 -4.28 4.26
N TYR A 15 12.19 -4.77 3.40
CA TYR A 15 12.56 -5.76 2.38
C TYR A 15 13.13 -5.08 1.14
N ALA A 16 12.69 -3.89 0.77
CA ALA A 16 13.26 -3.14 -0.35
C ALA A 16 14.69 -2.63 -0.07
N ASP A 17 15.06 -2.43 1.21
CA ASP A 17 16.40 -2.00 1.65
C ASP A 17 17.46 -3.12 1.61
N ARG A 18 17.28 -4.07 0.68
CA ARG A 18 18.18 -5.21 0.42
C ARG A 18 18.59 -5.23 -1.05
N PRO A 19 19.40 -4.25 -1.50
CA PRO A 19 19.69 -4.05 -2.92
C PRO A 19 20.34 -5.28 -3.59
N GLU A 20 21.00 -6.14 -2.81
CA GLU A 20 21.55 -7.41 -3.28
C GLU A 20 20.48 -8.39 -3.81
N ILE A 21 19.27 -8.36 -3.23
CA ILE A 21 18.13 -9.17 -3.67
C ILE A 21 17.56 -8.59 -4.97
N TYR A 22 17.54 -7.26 -5.09
CA TYR A 22 17.00 -6.53 -6.24
C TYR A 22 18.12 -6.00 -7.15
N SER A 23 19.09 -6.85 -7.47
CA SER A 23 20.30 -6.48 -8.24
C SER A 23 20.03 -5.90 -9.64
N LYS A 24 18.83 -6.12 -10.20
CA LYS A 24 18.39 -5.55 -11.48
C LYS A 24 17.75 -4.16 -11.34
N CYS A 25 17.39 -3.75 -10.13
CA CYS A 25 16.81 -2.45 -9.85
C CYS A 25 17.93 -1.45 -9.52
N ARG A 26 17.79 -0.22 -10.01
CA ARG A 26 18.69 0.85 -9.58
C ARG A 26 18.37 1.21 -8.12
N PRO A 27 19.36 1.33 -7.22
CA PRO A 27 19.11 1.55 -5.79
C PRO A 27 18.23 2.77 -5.48
N GLU A 28 18.33 3.84 -6.28
CA GLU A 28 17.50 5.03 -6.13
C GLU A 28 16.00 4.75 -6.30
N PHE A 29 15.62 3.73 -7.08
CA PHE A 29 14.23 3.34 -7.30
C PHE A 29 13.69 2.42 -6.20
N LEU A 30 14.56 1.86 -5.36
CA LEU A 30 14.16 1.04 -4.21
C LEU A 30 13.86 1.89 -2.96
N LYS A 31 14.35 3.13 -2.93
CA LYS A 31 14.12 4.07 -1.83
C LYS A 31 12.62 4.20 -1.53
N THR A 32 12.28 4.12 -0.25
CA THR A 32 10.90 4.13 0.23
C THR A 32 10.09 5.30 -0.33
N ASP A 33 10.60 6.53 -0.23
CA ASP A 33 9.89 7.72 -0.71
C ASP A 33 9.61 7.67 -2.22
N HIS A 34 10.57 7.17 -3.00
CA HIS A 34 10.40 7.03 -4.45
C HIS A 34 9.30 6.02 -4.77
N ARG A 35 9.38 4.82 -4.18
CA ARG A 35 8.37 3.77 -4.39
C ARG A 35 7.00 4.23 -3.91
N TRP A 36 6.95 4.87 -2.76
CA TRP A 36 5.70 5.32 -2.15
C TRP A 36 4.96 6.36 -3.00
N ASN A 37 5.68 7.28 -3.63
CA ASN A 37 5.07 8.21 -4.60
C ASN A 37 4.41 7.48 -5.77
N LEU A 38 5.05 6.44 -6.30
CA LEU A 38 4.50 5.63 -7.39
C LEU A 38 3.31 4.78 -6.93
N ILE A 39 3.42 4.15 -5.75
CA ILE A 39 2.34 3.35 -5.15
C ILE A 39 1.10 4.21 -4.94
N ARG A 40 1.23 5.39 -4.32
CA ARG A 40 0.10 6.30 -4.13
C ARG A 40 -0.55 6.69 -5.44
N SER A 41 0.25 7.07 -6.44
CA SER A 41 -0.27 7.43 -7.77
C SER A 41 -1.04 6.27 -8.41
N GLN A 42 -0.55 5.04 -8.29
CA GLN A 42 -1.24 3.87 -8.81
C GLN A 42 -2.54 3.56 -8.07
N LEU A 43 -2.54 3.65 -6.72
CA LEU A 43 -3.75 3.45 -5.92
C LEU A 43 -4.80 4.54 -6.19
N GLU A 44 -4.36 5.78 -6.34
CA GLU A 44 -5.22 6.92 -6.66
C GLU A 44 -5.87 6.74 -8.04
N GLN A 45 -5.14 6.23 -9.03
CA GLN A 45 -5.70 5.87 -10.35
C GLN A 45 -6.78 4.79 -10.24
N GLU A 46 -6.56 3.75 -9.42
CA GLU A 46 -7.56 2.70 -9.22
C GLU A 46 -8.85 3.24 -8.59
N VAL A 47 -8.75 4.20 -7.67
CA VAL A 47 -9.91 4.84 -7.03
C VAL A 47 -10.65 5.79 -7.98
N HIS A 48 -9.94 6.64 -8.73
CA HIS A 48 -10.59 7.67 -9.57
C HIS A 48 -11.14 7.15 -10.89
N HIS A 49 -10.53 6.11 -11.48
CA HIS A 49 -10.97 5.59 -12.78
C HIS A 49 -12.05 4.52 -12.68
N HIS A 50 -12.33 4.01 -11.47
CA HIS A 50 -13.26 2.92 -11.25
C HIS A 50 -14.13 3.15 -10.02
N GLU A 51 -15.45 3.24 -10.24
CA GLU A 51 -16.43 3.26 -9.16
C GLU A 51 -16.46 1.92 -8.39
N ASN A 52 -16.88 1.96 -7.12
CA ASN A 52 -17.08 0.77 -6.28
C ASN A 52 -15.83 -0.14 -6.19
N THR A 53 -14.67 0.47 -6.07
CA THR A 53 -13.38 -0.22 -5.95
C THR A 53 -13.07 -0.54 -4.50
N ILE A 54 -12.74 -1.79 -4.21
CA ILE A 54 -12.17 -2.24 -2.93
C ILE A 54 -10.69 -2.50 -3.16
N ILE A 55 -9.82 -1.97 -2.31
CA ILE A 55 -8.38 -2.17 -2.41
C ILE A 55 -7.89 -3.05 -1.27
N CYS A 56 -7.35 -4.21 -1.61
CA CYS A 56 -6.74 -5.16 -0.70
C CYS A 56 -5.22 -5.08 -0.80
N LEU A 57 -4.56 -4.65 0.28
CA LEU A 57 -3.12 -4.46 0.34
C LEU A 57 -2.44 -5.54 1.17
N GLN A 58 -1.29 -6.01 0.69
CA GLN A 58 -0.37 -6.87 1.44
C GLN A 58 0.98 -6.19 1.62
N GLU A 59 1.75 -6.66 2.59
CA GLU A 59 3.05 -6.08 2.97
C GLU A 59 2.97 -4.62 3.43
N LEU A 60 1.89 -4.29 4.15
CA LEU A 60 1.82 -3.02 4.89
C LEU A 60 2.93 -2.98 5.93
N SER A 61 3.41 -1.78 6.25
CA SER A 61 4.41 -1.55 7.31
C SER A 61 3.84 -0.67 8.40
N LEU A 62 4.21 -0.92 9.66
CA LEU A 62 3.81 -0.06 10.78
C LEU A 62 4.26 1.39 10.56
N THR A 63 5.46 1.58 10.01
CA THR A 63 6.03 2.91 9.79
C THR A 63 5.26 3.72 8.73
N LEU A 64 4.76 3.07 7.66
CA LEU A 64 4.00 3.73 6.59
C LEU A 64 2.49 3.76 6.85
N LEU A 65 1.99 3.01 7.83
CA LEU A 65 0.56 2.88 8.09
C LEU A 65 -0.14 4.22 8.32
N PRO A 66 0.39 5.17 9.13
CA PRO A 66 -0.28 6.46 9.34
C PRO A 66 -0.43 7.27 8.03
N GLU A 67 0.58 7.19 7.15
CA GLU A 67 0.52 7.89 5.86
C GLU A 67 -0.48 7.23 4.90
N LEU A 68 -0.57 5.89 4.92
CA LEU A 68 -1.55 5.14 4.14
C LEU A 68 -2.99 5.39 4.62
N GLU A 69 -3.22 5.45 5.93
CA GLU A 69 -4.52 5.81 6.53
C GLU A 69 -4.94 7.22 6.11
N LEU A 70 -4.01 8.17 6.22
CA LEU A 70 -4.26 9.55 5.81
C LEU A 70 -4.56 9.63 4.31
N PHE A 71 -3.79 8.92 3.47
CA PHE A 71 -4.01 8.85 2.02
C PHE A 71 -5.42 8.36 1.68
N PHE A 72 -5.84 7.21 2.21
CA PHE A 72 -7.18 6.68 1.92
C PHE A 72 -8.29 7.58 2.47
N ARG A 73 -8.08 8.22 3.63
CA ARG A 73 -9.05 9.17 4.17
C ARG A 73 -9.28 10.38 3.26
N HIS A 74 -8.25 10.88 2.59
CA HIS A 74 -8.39 11.96 1.61
C HIS A 74 -9.14 11.55 0.34
N LEU A 75 -9.22 10.24 0.07
CA LEU A 75 -9.96 9.67 -1.05
C LEU A 75 -11.38 9.24 -0.65
N ASP A 76 -11.86 9.61 0.53
CA ASP A 76 -13.13 9.15 1.12
C ASP A 76 -13.21 7.62 1.29
N TYR A 77 -12.08 6.98 1.63
CA TYR A 77 -11.98 5.56 1.95
C TYR A 77 -11.62 5.34 3.41
N THR A 78 -12.12 4.23 3.98
CA THR A 78 -11.73 3.73 5.30
C THR A 78 -10.82 2.53 5.12
N LEU A 79 -9.60 2.60 5.67
CA LEU A 79 -8.65 1.49 5.72
C LEU A 79 -8.85 0.65 6.99
N PHE A 80 -9.18 -0.62 6.82
CA PHE A 80 -9.13 -1.62 7.88
C PHE A 80 -7.83 -2.40 7.74
N HIS A 81 -7.04 -2.52 8.79
CA HIS A 81 -5.75 -3.20 8.72
C HIS A 81 -5.51 -4.14 9.90
N HIS A 82 -4.65 -5.12 9.68
CA HIS A 82 -4.16 -6.01 10.72
C HIS A 82 -2.66 -6.28 10.50
N LEU A 83 -1.87 -5.95 11.51
CA LEU A 83 -0.43 -6.15 11.53
C LEU A 83 -0.13 -7.47 12.26
N TYR A 84 0.37 -8.48 11.53
CA TYR A 84 0.69 -9.80 12.07
C TYR A 84 2.20 -10.06 12.20
N GLY A 85 3.01 -9.18 11.63
CA GLY A 85 4.46 -9.27 11.63
C GLY A 85 5.07 -8.98 13.00
N LYS A 86 6.40 -8.92 13.01
CA LYS A 86 7.21 -8.60 14.19
C LYS A 86 8.20 -7.49 13.84
N ARG A 87 8.98 -7.04 14.82
CA ARG A 87 9.97 -5.97 14.62
C ARG A 87 10.90 -6.16 13.42
N HIS A 88 11.31 -7.39 13.09
CA HIS A 88 12.25 -7.66 11.99
C HIS A 88 11.66 -7.51 10.58
N ASN A 89 10.34 -7.37 10.45
CA ASN A 89 9.65 -7.08 9.20
C ASN A 89 8.73 -5.86 9.33
N ASP A 90 9.08 -4.91 10.21
CA ASP A 90 8.31 -3.70 10.48
C ASP A 90 6.83 -3.94 10.81
N PHE A 91 6.57 -5.02 11.57
CA PHE A 91 5.23 -5.46 11.94
C PHE A 91 4.33 -5.61 10.71
N MET A 92 4.86 -6.23 9.66
CA MET A 92 4.19 -6.37 8.37
C MET A 92 2.74 -6.85 8.49
N GLY A 93 1.86 -6.36 7.63
CA GLY A 93 0.46 -6.70 7.68
C GLY A 93 -0.28 -6.66 6.37
N THR A 94 -1.60 -6.72 6.49
CA THR A 94 -2.57 -6.58 5.40
C THR A 94 -3.57 -5.50 5.73
N GLY A 95 -4.18 -4.91 4.71
CA GLY A 95 -5.31 -4.02 4.89
C GLY A 95 -6.29 -4.06 3.73
N ILE A 96 -7.51 -3.61 4.00
CA ILE A 96 -8.60 -3.49 3.05
C ILE A 96 -9.13 -2.07 3.17
N ALA A 97 -9.02 -1.30 2.09
CA ALA A 97 -9.64 0.01 1.97
C ALA A 97 -10.96 -0.13 1.22
N ILE A 98 -12.03 0.41 1.82
CA ILE A 98 -13.37 0.47 1.23
C ILE A 98 -13.87 1.92 1.14
N PRO A 99 -14.69 2.27 0.14
CA PRO A 99 -15.35 3.58 0.08
C PRO A 99 -16.19 3.83 1.34
N ALA A 100 -16.16 5.06 1.87
CA ALA A 100 -16.97 5.46 3.03
C ALA A 100 -18.48 5.46 2.71
N SER A 101 -18.83 5.61 1.44
CA SER A 101 -20.16 5.39 0.89
C SER A 101 -20.05 4.56 -0.39
N MET A 102 -20.76 3.43 -0.45
CA MET A 102 -20.96 2.62 -1.66
C MET A 102 -22.38 2.81 -2.19
#